data_AF-A0AAW5L482-F1
#
_entry.id   AF-A0AAW5L482-F1
#
_cell.length_a   1.000
_cell.length_b   1.000
_cell.length_c   1.000
_cell.angle_alpha   90.00
_cell.angle_beta   90.00
_cell.angle_gamma   90.00
#
_symmetry.space_group_name_H-M   'P 1'
#
loop_
_entity.id
_entity.type
_entity.pdbx_description
1 polymer ?
#
loop_
_entity_poly.entity_id
_entity_poly.type
_entity_poly.pdbx_seq_one_letter_code
_entity_poly.pdbx_strand_id
1 'polypeptide(L)' 'MCSNCLSFEEGLFLPHVTKSVQYGSRIQSLVVYLINYQMLSYTRTAAYIRDQFGHTISEGTLVHMNRVFGDGRI' A
#
# COMPACT_ATOMS: atom_id res chain seq x y z
N MET A 1 28.82 3.84 -4.74
CA MET A 1 30.05 3.03 -4.68
C MET A 1 30.96 3.62 -3.62
N CYS A 2 31.29 2.88 -2.56
CA CYS A 2 32.26 3.34 -1.57
C CYS A 2 33.69 3.15 -2.11
N SER A 3 34.51 4.20 -2.11
CA SER A 3 35.87 4.19 -2.66
C SER A 3 36.89 3.41 -1.82
N ASN A 4 36.52 2.87 -0.64
CA ASN A 4 37.44 2.17 0.26
C ASN A 4 37.21 0.65 0.36
N CYS A 5 36.02 0.16 0.03
CA CYS A 5 35.67 -1.25 0.19
C CYS A 5 34.95 -1.87 -1.02
N LEU A 6 34.55 -1.06 -2.02
CA LEU A 6 33.80 -1.50 -3.22
C LEU A 6 32.55 -2.37 -2.94
N SER A 7 32.11 -2.51 -1.68
CA SER A 7 30.98 -3.37 -1.35
C SER A 7 29.66 -2.72 -1.76
N PHE A 8 28.87 -3.51 -2.47
CA PHE A 8 27.51 -3.19 -2.87
C PHE A 8 26.59 -3.88 -1.87
N GLU A 9 26.09 -3.11 -0.89
CA GLU A 9 25.13 -3.62 0.09
C GLU A 9 23.74 -3.56 -0.54
N GLU A 10 23.31 -4.64 -1.19
CA GLU A 10 21.90 -4.82 -1.55
C GLU A 10 21.13 -5.18 -0.29
N GLY A 11 20.27 -4.29 0.18
CA GLY A 11 19.40 -4.57 1.30
C GLY A 11 18.56 -5.81 1.03
N LEU A 12 18.71 -6.84 1.87
CA LEU A 12 17.95 -8.07 1.76
C LEU A 12 16.44 -7.75 1.79
N PHE A 13 15.72 -8.18 0.76
CA PHE A 13 14.27 -8.01 0.71
C PHE A 13 13.66 -8.83 1.85
N LEU A 14 12.94 -8.15 2.76
CA LEU A 14 12.34 -8.81 3.91
C LEU A 14 11.39 -9.93 3.42
N PRO A 15 11.43 -11.14 4.02
CA PRO A 15 10.69 -12.30 3.51
C PRO A 15 9.16 -12.12 3.52
N HIS A 16 8.65 -11.14 4.27
CA HIS A 16 7.23 -10.79 4.31
C HIS A 16 6.82 -9.76 3.24
N VAL A 17 7.77 -9.24 2.47
CA VAL A 17 7.54 -8.21 1.44
C VAL A 17 7.56 -8.88 0.08
N THR A 18 6.42 -9.42 -0.33
CA THR A 18 6.27 -10.08 -1.64
C THR A 18 5.87 -9.12 -2.75
N LYS A 19 5.59 -7.85 -2.42
CA LYS A 19 5.18 -6.83 -3.40
C LYS A 19 6.21 -5.72 -3.50
N SER A 20 6.47 -5.29 -4.73
CA SER A 20 7.37 -4.17 -5.05
C SER A 20 6.95 -2.85 -4.40
N VAL A 21 5.66 -2.67 -4.08
CA VAL A 21 5.12 -1.53 -3.34
C VAL A 21 4.36 -2.03 -2.12
N GLN A 22 4.79 -1.61 -0.93
CA GLN A 22 4.17 -1.96 0.34
C GLN A 22 3.46 -0.75 0.94
N TYR A 23 2.15 -0.87 1.17
CA TYR A 23 1.39 0.12 1.91
C TYR A 23 1.31 -0.30 3.37
N GLY A 24 1.69 0.60 4.28
CA GLY A 24 1.61 0.34 5.72
C GLY A 24 0.16 0.13 6.18
N SER A 25 0.01 -0.52 7.34
CA SER A 25 -1.29 -0.84 7.95
C SER A 25 -2.22 0.36 8.06
N ARG A 26 -1.67 1.55 8.33
CA ARG A 26 -2.45 2.81 8.43
C ARG A 26 -3.11 3.23 7.12
N ILE A 27 -2.45 3.04 5.98
CA ILE A 27 -3.04 3.36 4.66
C ILE A 27 -4.09 2.31 4.32
N GLN A 28 -3.82 1.04 4.60
CA GLN A 28 -4.76 -0.05 4.37
C GLN A 28 -6.06 0.15 5.17
N SER A 29 -5.97 0.48 6.46
CA SER A 29 -7.15 0.75 7.30
C SER A 29 -7.92 1.99 6.82
N LEU A 30 -7.22 3.04 6.38
CA LEU A 30 -7.85 4.24 5.83
C LEU A 30 -8.63 3.91 4.56
N VAL A 31 -8.06 3.14 3.64
CA VAL A 31 -8.71 2.69 2.40
C VAL A 31 -9.99 1.90 2.73
N VAL A 32 -9.91 0.92 3.64
CA VAL A 32 -11.08 0.13 4.08
C VAL A 32 -12.16 1.03 4.68
N TYR A 33 -11.76 2.01 5.50
CA TYR A 33 -12.69 2.94 6.11
C TYR A 33 -13.42 3.80 5.06
N LEU A 34 -12.68 4.38 4.12
CA LEU A 34 -13.24 5.21 3.05
C LEU A 34 -14.22 4.42 2.17
N ILE A 35 -13.90 3.16 1.85
CA ILE A 35 -14.74 2.34 0.99
C ILE A 35 -15.99 1.84 1.73
N ASN A 36 -15.84 1.28 2.95
CA ASN A 36 -16.96 0.63 3.63
C ASN A 36 -17.82 1.59 4.45
N TYR A 37 -17.21 2.56 5.13
CA TYR A 37 -17.95 3.49 6.00
C TYR A 37 -18.38 4.76 5.28
N GLN A 38 -17.54 5.29 4.38
CA GLN A 38 -17.86 6.48 3.60
C GLN A 38 -18.45 6.16 2.22
N MET A 39 -18.56 4.87 1.86
CA MET A 39 -19.11 4.39 0.58
C MET A 39 -18.46 5.05 -0.64
N LEU A 40 -17.18 5.40 -0.55
CA LEU A 40 -16.44 5.95 -1.67
C LEU A 40 -16.17 4.85 -2.70
N SER A 41 -16.37 5.17 -3.98
CA SER A 41 -15.95 4.27 -5.05
C SER A 41 -14.43 4.08 -5.03
N TYR A 42 -13.98 2.94 -5.57
CA TYR A 42 -12.55 2.65 -5.69
C TYR A 42 -11.81 3.76 -6.45
N THR A 43 -12.40 4.29 -7.52
CA THR A 43 -11.84 5.39 -8.31
C THR A 43 -11.62 6.65 -7.49
N ARG A 44 -12.60 7.02 -6.65
CA ARG A 44 -12.50 8.21 -5.79
C ARG A 44 -11.50 7.99 -4.66
N THR A 45 -11.42 6.77 -4.13
CA THR A 45 -10.43 6.41 -3.12
C THR A 45 -9.01 6.45 -3.70
N ALA A 46 -8.80 5.97 -4.93
CA ALA A 46 -7.52 6.05 -5.63
C ALA A 46 -7.09 7.50 -5.86
N ALA A 47 -8.02 8.37 -6.29
CA ALA A 47 -7.77 9.80 -6.44
C ALA A 47 -7.39 10.45 -5.09
N TYR A 48 -8.15 10.16 -4.03
CA TYR A 48 -7.85 10.66 -2.69
C TYR A 48 -6.45 10.27 -2.21
N ILE A 49 -6.05 9.00 -2.39
CA ILE A 49 -4.72 8.55 -1.96
C ILE A 49 -3.62 9.22 -2.78
N ARG A 50 -3.82 9.40 -4.09
CA ARG A 50 -2.88 10.15 -4.93
C ARG A 50 -2.76 11.60 -4.47
N ASP A 51 -3.87 12.25 -4.18
CA ASP A 51 -3.88 13.68 -3.85
C ASP A 51 -3.33 13.95 -2.44
N GLN A 52 -3.47 13.01 -1.50
CA GLN A 52 -2.97 13.15 -0.12
C GLN A 52 -1.56 12.60 0.11
N PHE A 53 -1.21 11.49 -0.56
CA PHE A 53 0.06 10.78 -0.33
C PHE A 53 0.99 10.79 -1.54
N GLY A 54 0.57 11.38 -2.67
CA GLY A 54 1.36 11.41 -3.91
C GLY A 54 1.51 10.04 -4.57
N HIS A 55 0.79 9.01 -4.11
CA HIS A 55 0.92 7.63 -4.58
C HIS A 55 -0.27 7.20 -5.42
N THR A 56 0.01 6.69 -6.62
CA THR A 56 -1.02 6.12 -7.49
C THR A 56 -1.27 4.67 -7.13
N ILE A 57 -2.46 4.39 -6.59
CA ILE A 57 -2.92 3.02 -6.27
C ILE A 57 -3.90 2.55 -7.34
N SER A 58 -3.72 1.32 -7.83
CA SER A 58 -4.69 0.72 -8.75
C SER A 58 -5.96 0.26 -8.04
N GLU A 59 -7.10 0.30 -8.71
CA GLU A 59 -8.36 -0.19 -8.16
C GLU A 59 -8.28 -1.66 -7.73
N GLY A 60 -7.56 -2.51 -8.47
CA GLY A 60 -7.34 -3.91 -8.09
C GLY A 60 -6.59 -4.07 -6.77
N THR A 61 -5.71 -3.13 -6.43
CA THR A 61 -5.03 -3.09 -5.12
C THR A 61 -6.01 -2.69 -4.02
N LEU A 62 -6.88 -1.71 -4.28
CA LEU A 62 -7.91 -1.30 -3.33
C LEU A 62 -8.95 -2.40 -3.07
N VAL A 63 -9.37 -3.13 -4.12
CA VAL A 63 -10.23 -4.32 -3.99
C VAL A 63 -9.57 -5.39 -3.14
N HIS A 64 -8.27 -5.65 -3.37
CA HIS A 64 -7.52 -6.59 -2.55
C HIS A 64 -7.44 -6.14 -1.09
N MET A 65 -7.15 -4.87 -0.83
CA MET A 65 -7.15 -4.31 0.53
C MET A 65 -8.52 -4.45 1.20
N ASN A 66 -9.59 -4.12 0.48
CA ASN A 66 -10.94 -4.23 1.03
C ASN A 66 -11.30 -5.68 1.34
N ARG A 67 -10.93 -6.63 0.47
CA ARG A 67 -11.19 -8.05 0.69
C ARG A 67 -10.37 -8.64 1.84
N VAL A 68 -9.11 -8.25 1.98
CA VAL A 68 -8.21 -8.79 3.01
C VAL A 68 -8.52 -8.18 4.38
N PHE A 69 -8.76 -6.87 4.44
CA PHE A 69 -8.85 -6.12 5.68
C PHE A 69 -10.27 -5.65 6.05
N GLY A 70 -11.23 -5.66 5.11
CA GLY A 70 -12.61 -5.26 5.34
C GLY A 70 -13.47 -6.33 6.03
N ASP A 71 -13.13 -7.60 5.87
CA ASP A 71 -13.88 -8.74 6.46
C ASP A 71 -13.53 -9.03 7.94
N GLY A 72 -12.82 -8.13 8.62
CA GLY A 72 -12.55 -8.25 10.06
C GLY A 72 -11.62 -9.41 10.47
N ARG A 73 -10.87 -10.00 9.54
CA ARG A 73 -9.78 -10.94 9.86
C ARG A 73 -8.50 -10.17 10.17
N ILE A 74 -8.38 -9.74 11.43
CA ILE A 74 -7.14 -9.21 12.03
C ILE A 74 -6.52 -10.34 12.86
#